data_AF-A0A938VDJ6-F1
#
_entry.id   AF-A0A938VDJ6-F1
#
_cell.length_a   1.000
_cell.length_b   1.000
_cell.length_c   1.000
_cell.angle_alpha   90.00
_cell.angle_beta   90.00
_cell.angle_gamma   90.00
#
_symmetry.space_group_name_H-M   'P 1'
#
loop_
_entity.id
_entity.type
_entity.pdbx_description
1 polymer ?
#
loop_
_entity_poly.entity_id
_entity_poly.type
_entity_poly.pdbx_seq_one_letter_code
_entity_poly.pdbx_strand_id
1 'polypeptide(L)' 'MLKTTIRLPNDLKSALRSAATVTGSTEAEIIREGIRLFIERHGQSAPRSGVFDSGNPEAARRSGGTPSQADPG' A
#
# COMPACT_ATOMS: atom_id res chain seq x y z
N MET A 1 -15.26 0.12 -14.59
CA MET A 1 -14.25 -0.96 -14.67
C MET A 1 -13.40 -0.75 -15.91
N LEU A 2 -12.09 -0.97 -15.83
CA LEU A 2 -11.17 -0.95 -16.98
C LEU A 2 -10.94 -2.38 -17.48
N LYS A 3 -10.88 -2.56 -18.80
CA LYS A 3 -10.61 -3.87 -19.40
C LYS A 3 -9.11 -4.12 -19.43
N THR A 4 -8.69 -5.23 -18.83
CA THR A 4 -7.30 -5.73 -18.88
C THR A 4 -7.30 -7.13 -19.47
N THR A 5 -6.38 -7.42 -20.38
CA THR A 5 -6.20 -8.75 -20.97
C THR A 5 -4.88 -9.34 -20.47
N ILE A 6 -4.95 -10.49 -19.82
CA ILE A 6 -3.78 -11.20 -19.30
C ILE A 6 -3.68 -12.59 -19.95
N ARG A 7 -2.45 -13.04 -20.20
CA ARG A 7 -2.19 -14.42 -20.64
C ARG A 7 -1.94 -15.27 -19.41
N LEU A 8 -2.63 -16.40 -19.32
CA LEU A 8 -2.46 -17.37 -18.25
C LEU A 8 -1.86 -18.64 -18.83
N PRO A 9 -0.93 -19.30 -18.12
CA PRO A 9 -0.57 -20.69 -18.37
C PRO A 9 -1.82 -21.59 -18.41
N ASN A 10 -1.79 -22.65 -19.21
CA ASN A 10 -2.94 -23.53 -19.45
C ASN A 10 -3.39 -24.25 -18.18
N ASP A 11 -2.45 -24.68 -17.35
CA ASP A 11 -2.66 -25.28 -16.05
C ASP A 11 -3.38 -24.30 -15.10
N LEU A 12 -2.91 -23.06 -15.02
CA LEU A 12 -3.52 -22.03 -14.17
C LEU A 12 -4.94 -21.69 -14.63
N LYS A 13 -5.17 -21.62 -15.95
CA LYS A 13 -6.52 -21.43 -16.50
C LYS A 13 -7.45 -22.59 -16.16
N SER A 14 -6.95 -23.82 -16.19
CA SER A 14 -7.72 -25.02 -15.85
C SER A 14 -8.10 -25.04 -14.37
N ALA A 15 -7.14 -24.74 -13.48
CA ALA A 15 -7.38 -24.61 -12.05
C ALA A 15 -8.40 -23.50 -11.73
N LEU A 16 -8.29 -22.35 -12.40
CA LEU A 16 -9.23 -21.24 -12.22
C LEU A 16 -10.66 -21.62 -12.60
N ARG A 17 -10.83 -22.36 -13.71
CA ARG A 17 -12.13 -22.88 -14.14
C ARG A 17 -12.73 -23.84 -13.11
N SER A 18 -11.93 -24.78 -12.61
CA SER A 18 -12.37 -25.71 -11.58
C SER A 18 -12.81 -24.98 -10.31
N ALA A 19 -12.04 -23.99 -9.87
CA ALA A 19 -12.40 -23.17 -8.71
C ALA A 19 -13.73 -22.43 -8.93
N ALA A 20 -13.92 -21.80 -10.09
CA ALA A 20 -15.16 -21.12 -10.46
C ALA A 20 -16.39 -22.04 -10.38
N THR A 21 -16.26 -23.27 -10.88
CA THR A 21 -17.34 -24.27 -10.80
C THR A 21 -17.64 -24.66 -9.35
N VAL A 22 -16.62 -24.90 -8.53
CA VAL A 22 -16.79 -25.34 -7.14
C VAL A 22 -17.40 -24.23 -6.26
N THR A 23 -17.00 -22.98 -6.47
CA THR A 23 -17.47 -21.85 -5.65
C THR A 23 -18.74 -21.19 -6.16
N GLY A 24 -19.20 -21.54 -7.37
CA GLY A 24 -20.31 -20.86 -8.03
C GLY A 24 -20.00 -19.41 -8.42
N SER A 25 -18.72 -19.05 -8.52
CA SER A 25 -18.25 -17.70 -8.89
C SER A 25 -17.77 -17.66 -10.34
N THR A 26 -17.70 -16.48 -10.93
CA THR A 26 -17.04 -16.31 -12.23
C THR A 26 -15.53 -16.28 -12.09
N GLU A 27 -14.81 -16.74 -13.13
CA GLU A 27 -13.34 -16.65 -13.17
C GLU A 27 -12.84 -15.20 -12.95
N ALA A 28 -13.59 -14.21 -13.45
CA ALA A 28 -13.26 -12.79 -13.31
C ALA A 28 -13.45 -12.28 -11.88
N GLU A 29 -14.39 -12.82 -11.10
CA GLU A 29 -14.52 -12.52 -9.67
C GLU A 29 -13.36 -13.09 -8.89
N ILE A 30 -13.00 -14.35 -9.16
CA ILE A 30 -11.85 -15.01 -8.50
C ILE A 30 -10.54 -14.26 -8.80
N ILE A 31 -10.31 -13.87 -10.07
CA ILE A 31 -9.12 -13.08 -10.43
C ILE A 31 -9.10 -11.74 -9.69
N ARG A 32 -10.23 -11.02 -9.64
CA ARG A 32 -10.30 -9.73 -8.94
C ARG A 32 -10.04 -9.88 -7.45
N GLU A 33 -10.60 -10.90 -6.81
CA GLU A 33 -10.36 -11.20 -5.39
C GLU A 33 -8.92 -11.59 -5.12
N GLY A 34 -8.34 -12.46 -5.95
CA GLY A 34 -6.92 -12.85 -5.84
C GLY A 34 -5.98 -11.65 -5.97
N ILE A 35 -6.23 -10.75 -6.92
CA ILE A 35 -5.46 -9.51 -7.08
C ILE A 35 -5.61 -8.63 -5.84
N ARG A 36 -6.83 -8.47 -5.31
CA ARG A 36 -7.08 -7.68 -4.10
C ARG A 36 -6.31 -8.22 -2.91
N LEU A 37 -6.43 -9.52 -2.62
CA LEU A 37 -5.73 -10.17 -1.51
C LEU A 37 -4.20 -10.08 -1.64
N PHE A 38 -3.68 -10.18 -2.88
CA PHE A 38 -2.26 -10.00 -3.14
C PHE A 38 -1.81 -8.57 -2.84
N ILE A 39 -2.55 -7.57 -3.31
CA ILE A 39 -2.26 -6.15 -3.04
C ILE A 39 -2.42 -5.83 -1.55
N GLU A 40 -3.43 -6.35 -0.86
CA GLU A 40 -3.57 -6.10 0.58
C GLU A 40 -2.41 -6.69 1.39
N ARG A 41 -1.86 -7.83 0.94
CA ARG A 41 -0.74 -8.51 1.58
C ARG A 41 0.62 -7.87 1.29
N HIS A 42 0.82 -7.37 0.07
CA HIS A 42 2.13 -6.92 -0.43
C HIS A 42 2.21 -5.42 -0.72
N GLY A 43 1.05 -4.79 -0.91
CA GLY A 43 0.94 -3.34 -1.02
C GLY A 43 1.37 -2.74 0.30
N GLN A 44 2.39 -1.88 0.22
CA GLN A 44 2.92 -1.14 1.36
C GLN A 44 1.74 -0.58 2.15
N SER A 45 1.56 -1.08 3.38
CA SER A 45 0.71 -0.44 4.37
C SER A 45 1.07 1.03 4.32
N ALA A 46 0.10 1.91 4.02
CA ALA A 46 0.31 3.35 4.02
C ALA A 46 1.20 3.65 5.23
N PRO A 47 2.32 4.37 5.09
CA PRO A 47 3.19 4.63 6.22
C PRO A 47 2.26 5.12 7.31
N ARG A 48 2.21 4.39 8.43
CA ARG A 48 1.61 4.89 9.65
C ARG A 48 2.49 6.07 9.99
N SER A 49 2.23 7.21 9.35
CA SER A 49 2.84 8.48 9.66
C SER A 49 2.58 8.59 11.14
N GLY A 50 3.66 8.49 11.91
CA GLY A 50 3.58 8.44 13.36
C GLY A 50 2.59 9.50 13.76
N VAL A 51 1.49 9.07 14.38
CA VAL A 51 0.79 9.98 15.27
C VAL A 51 1.87 10.29 16.28
N PHE A 52 2.55 11.42 16.08
CA PHE A 52 3.36 12.02 17.11
C PHE A 52 2.36 12.28 18.22
N ASP A 53 2.26 11.33 19.13
CA ASP A 53 1.81 11.60 20.48
C ASP A 53 2.93 12.42 21.10
N SER A 54 3.01 13.69 20.68
CA SER A 54 3.82 14.67 21.37
C SER A 54 3.07 14.99 22.66
N GLY A 55 3.14 14.08 23.62
CA GLY A 55 2.90 14.34 25.04
C GLY A 55 3.98 15.26 25.64
N ASN A 56 4.49 16.22 24.85
CA ASN A 56 5.47 17.19 25.30
C ASN A 56 5.20 18.56 24.67
N PRO A 57 4.60 19.52 25.41
CA PRO A 57 4.31 20.86 24.92
C PRO A 57 5.56 21.73 24.66
N GLU A 58 6.77 21.25 24.98
CA GLU A 58 8.02 22.01 24.81
C GLU A 58 8.74 21.80 23.47
N ALA A 59 8.33 20.82 22.65
CA ALA A 59 9.03 20.50 21.41
C ALA A 59 8.94 21.61 20.34
N ALA A 60 7.98 22.53 20.47
CA ALA A 60 7.80 23.66 19.55
C ALA A 60 8.73 24.87 19.83
N ARG A 61 9.51 24.88 20.93
CA ARG A 61 10.26 26.07 21.39
C ARG A 61 11.79 25.99 21.24
N ARG A 62 12.32 25.26 20.26
CA ARG A 62 13.79 25.23 20.04
C ARG A 62 14.27 25.45 18.61
N SER A 63 13.50 26.13 17.78
CA SER A 63 14.04 26.87 16.64
C SER A 63 14.40 28.30 17.07
N GLY A 64 15.29 28.41 18.07
CA GLY A 64 15.94 29.66 18.43
C GLY A 64 17.13 29.86 17.50
N GLY A 65 16.96 30.71 16.48
CA GLY A 65 18.06 31.13 15.61
C GLY A 65 19.09 31.93 16.41
N THR A 66 20.34 31.48 16.39
CA THR A 66 21.49 32.29 16.81
C THR A 66 21.81 33.28 15.70
N PRO A 67 21.84 34.61 15.94
CA PRO A 67 22.44 35.51 15.00
C PRO A 67 23.97 35.29 15.03
N SER A 68 24.49 34.84 13.90
CA SER A 68 25.93 34.72 13.64
C SER A 68 26.56 36.12 13.71
N GLN A 69 27.34 36.36 14.76
CA GLN A 69 28.14 37.56 14.95
C GLN A 69 29.29 37.56 13.94
N ALA A 70 29.28 38.55 13.04
CA ALA A 70 30.40 38.82 12.15
C ALA A 70 31.47 39.64 12.90
N ASP A 71 32.71 39.16 12.83
CA ASP A 71 33.91 39.76 13.39
C ASP A 71 34.48 40.78 12.38
N PRO A 72 34.79 42.04 12.76
CA PRO A 72 35.45 42.99 11.88
C PRO A 72 36.97 42.97 12.12
N GLY A 73 37.73 42.63 11.07
CA GLY A 73 39.18 42.80 10.96
C GLY A 73 39.54 43.50 9.67
#